data_AF-A0A8S1SG09-F1
#
_entry.id   AF-A0A8S1SG09-F1
#
_cell.length_a   1.000
_cell.length_b   1.000
_cell.length_c   1.000
_cell.angle_alpha   90.00
_cell.angle_beta   90.00
_cell.angle_gamma   90.00
#
_symmetry.space_group_name_H-M   'P 1'
#
loop_
_entity.id
_entity.type
_entity.pdbx_description
1 polymer ?
#
loop_
_entity_poly.entity_id
_entity_poly.type
_entity_poly.pdbx_seq_one_letter_code
_entity_poly.pdbx_strand_id
1 'polypeptide(L)'
;MSNKKSIKQKENIPIDSRLNLLESNLNRVCMQHDALMPIVNEIPHVQKLEQQIKILLKKQEELEKIRDKSRETSTNTSFSDFKCNSQNKPYEKQLNDLTLKMNYLDNQLQDLQKKSQGRVEQQFRMFSDTQDIQRLEQFVTEELNNFRSEVQLEYKNIYKELNGLRCDLEYIMNNTKKNKVTQKIQTMNVNPDDKLFVINLLEQETIIEELDHYENENTFRLLYELDYFEQQRESISTLDPQQTQRESLYLEEKLISLKYQLAAFTEIILLQYINIILLESYYYLKYSIILFLLILIKQI
;
A
#
# COMPACT_ATOMS: atom_id res chain seq x y z
N MET A 1 -13.00 46.52 20.30
CA MET A 1 -11.88 45.66 20.73
C MET A 1 -11.77 44.51 19.72
N SER A 2 -10.78 44.59 18.83
CA SER A 2 -10.59 43.66 17.72
C SER A 2 -9.39 42.77 18.05
N ASN A 3 -9.59 41.46 18.12
CA ASN A 3 -8.54 40.50 18.40
C ASN A 3 -8.27 39.69 17.11
N LYS A 4 -7.44 40.25 16.23
CA LYS A 4 -6.85 39.53 15.09
C LYS A 4 -5.75 38.61 15.62
N LYS A 5 -6.00 37.30 15.65
CA LYS A 5 -4.93 36.30 15.81
C LYS A 5 -4.13 36.25 14.51
N SER A 6 -2.83 36.48 14.65
CA SER A 6 -1.82 36.43 13.61
C SER A 6 -1.69 35.02 13.03
N ILE A 7 -1.82 34.94 11.70
CA ILE A 7 -1.48 33.77 10.90
C ILE A 7 0.04 33.64 10.92
N LYS A 8 0.54 32.50 11.42
CA LYS A 8 1.97 32.18 11.46
C LYS A 8 2.52 32.06 10.03
N GLN A 9 3.64 32.72 9.82
CA GLN A 9 4.46 32.69 8.61
C GLN A 9 4.86 31.24 8.29
N LYS A 10 4.57 30.78 7.06
CA LYS A 10 5.18 29.59 6.46
C LYS A 10 6.65 29.93 6.23
N GLU A 11 7.54 29.42 7.08
CA GLU A 11 8.99 29.52 6.87
C GLU A 11 9.33 28.76 5.58
N ASN A 12 10.01 29.45 4.66
CA ASN A 12 10.58 28.87 3.45
C ASN A 12 11.77 27.99 3.87
N ILE A 13 11.49 26.72 4.15
CA ILE A 13 12.50 25.71 4.46
C ILE A 13 13.32 25.46 3.17
N PRO A 14 14.64 25.76 3.16
CA PRO A 14 15.50 25.59 1.99
C PRO A 14 15.43 24.16 1.42
N ILE A 15 15.57 24.01 0.11
CA ILE A 15 15.46 22.72 -0.59
C ILE A 15 16.39 21.67 0.03
N ASP A 16 17.62 22.06 0.40
CA ASP A 16 18.60 21.17 1.05
C ASP A 16 18.10 20.61 2.40
N SER A 17 17.37 21.41 3.17
CA SER A 17 16.78 20.94 4.44
C SER A 17 15.56 20.03 4.24
N ARG A 18 14.82 20.16 3.13
CA ARG A 18 13.77 19.21 2.77
C ARG A 18 14.37 17.89 2.29
N LEU A 19 15.49 17.96 1.56
CA LEU A 19 16.22 16.79 1.09
C LEU A 19 16.81 15.99 2.26
N ASN A 20 17.44 16.67 3.22
CA ASN A 20 17.96 16.05 4.44
C ASN A 20 16.83 15.41 5.28
N LEU A 21 15.65 16.03 5.32
CA LEU A 21 14.49 15.47 6.00
C LEU A 21 13.98 14.21 5.29
N LEU A 22 13.94 14.22 3.96
CA LEU A 22 13.57 13.06 3.15
C LEU A 22 14.55 11.91 3.32
N GLU A 23 15.84 12.21 3.32
CA GLU A 23 16.90 11.22 3.50
C GLU A 23 16.87 10.60 4.90
N SER A 24 16.62 11.42 5.93
CA SER A 24 16.39 10.94 7.29
C SER A 24 15.14 10.07 7.41
N ASN A 25 14.06 10.43 6.73
CA ASN A 25 12.82 9.65 6.73
C ASN A 25 12.98 8.33 5.98
N LEU A 26 13.69 8.34 4.85
CA LEU A 26 13.99 7.14 4.06
C LEU A 26 14.84 6.16 4.87
N ASN A 27 15.89 6.65 5.52
CA ASN A 27 16.72 5.83 6.42
C ASN A 27 15.90 5.21 7.54
N ARG A 28 14.97 5.96 8.14
CA ARG A 28 14.08 5.44 9.18
C ARG A 28 13.18 4.32 8.65
N VAL A 29 12.63 4.47 7.45
CA VAL A 29 11.81 3.43 6.80
C VAL A 29 12.64 2.19 6.48
N CYS A 30 13.86 2.34 5.98
CA CYS A 30 14.78 1.22 5.74
C CYS A 30 15.10 0.47 7.03
N MET A 31 15.42 1.18 8.12
CA MET A 31 15.66 0.55 9.42
C MET A 31 14.42 -0.19 9.96
N GLN A 32 13.22 0.36 9.76
CA GLN A 32 11.98 -0.29 10.15
C GLN A 32 11.70 -1.54 9.30
N HIS A 33 11.97 -1.47 8.00
CA HIS A 33 11.85 -2.61 7.10
C HIS A 33 12.82 -3.74 7.49
N ASP A 34 14.08 -3.41 7.78
CA ASP A 34 15.09 -4.37 8.20
C ASP A 34 14.77 -4.99 9.57
N ALA A 35 14.14 -4.25 10.47
CA ALA A 35 13.65 -4.77 11.75
C ALA A 35 12.45 -5.71 11.59
N LEU A 36 11.60 -5.49 10.58
CA LEU A 36 10.38 -6.28 10.34
C LEU A 36 10.66 -7.55 9.52
N MET A 37 11.67 -7.56 8.64
CA MET A 37 11.95 -8.72 7.79
C MET A 37 12.21 -10.03 8.54
N PRO A 38 12.95 -10.05 9.67
CA PRO A 38 13.11 -11.26 10.47
C PRO A 38 11.76 -11.81 10.96
N ILE A 39 10.84 -10.94 11.36
CA ILE A 39 9.50 -11.33 11.83
C ILE A 39 8.68 -11.94 10.68
N VAL A 40 8.72 -11.30 9.51
CA VAL A 40 8.01 -11.79 8.31
C VAL A 40 8.56 -13.16 7.88
N ASN A 41 9.87 -13.38 7.99
CA ASN A 41 10.51 -14.65 7.66
C ASN A 41 10.16 -15.78 8.65
N GLU A 42 9.75 -15.46 9.88
CA GLU A 42 9.33 -16.43 10.90
C GLU A 42 7.83 -16.82 10.81
N ILE A 43 6.99 -16.06 10.09
CA ILE A 43 5.56 -16.36 9.90
C ILE A 43 5.30 -17.80 9.42
N PRO A 44 6.04 -18.35 8.44
CA PRO A 44 5.86 -19.75 8.02
C PRO A 44 6.18 -20.76 9.13
N HIS A 45 7.11 -20.44 10.04
CA HIS A 45 7.44 -21.29 11.19
C HIS A 45 6.32 -21.23 12.24
N VAL A 46 5.76 -20.04 12.51
CA VAL A 46 4.59 -19.86 13.39
C VAL A 46 3.39 -20.66 12.86
N GLN A 47 3.11 -20.60 11.56
CA GLN A 47 2.03 -21.38 10.95
C GLN A 47 2.23 -22.91 11.09
N LYS A 48 3.47 -23.39 11.01
CA LYS A 48 3.78 -24.81 11.28
C LYS A 48 3.53 -25.18 12.75
N LEU A 49 3.90 -24.31 13.68
CA LEU A 49 3.65 -24.52 15.11
C LEU A 49 2.14 -24.51 15.43
N GLU A 50 1.36 -23.62 14.83
CA GLU A 50 -0.11 -23.61 14.96
C GLU A 50 -0.75 -24.94 14.51
N GLN A 51 -0.28 -25.48 13.38
CA GLN A 51 -0.75 -26.78 12.90
C GLN A 51 -0.39 -27.91 13.89
N GLN A 52 0.82 -27.89 14.47
CA GLN A 52 1.23 -28.86 15.49
C GLN A 52 0.39 -28.75 16.77
N ILE A 53 0.11 -27.52 17.24
CA ILE A 53 -0.75 -27.27 18.39
C ILE A 53 -2.15 -27.82 18.14
N LYS A 54 -2.70 -27.64 16.94
CA LYS A 54 -4.02 -28.17 16.57
C LYS A 54 -4.07 -29.72 16.60
N ILE A 55 -2.97 -30.39 16.25
CA ILE A 55 -2.84 -31.85 16.35
C ILE A 55 -2.76 -32.28 17.83
N LEU A 56 -2.00 -31.56 18.66
CA LEU A 56 -1.87 -31.86 20.09
C LEU A 56 -3.19 -31.65 20.84
N LEU A 57 -3.95 -30.61 20.52
CA LEU A 57 -5.27 -30.37 21.11
C LEU A 57 -6.25 -31.51 20.81
N LYS A 58 -6.26 -32.04 19.58
CA LYS A 58 -7.06 -33.23 19.24
C LYS A 58 -6.66 -34.46 20.05
N LYS A 59 -5.35 -34.71 20.21
CA LYS A 59 -4.85 -35.82 21.05
C LYS A 59 -5.23 -35.65 22.52
N GLN A 60 -5.24 -34.41 23.02
CA GLN A 60 -5.66 -34.11 24.38
C GLN A 60 -7.14 -34.44 24.59
N GLU A 61 -8.02 -34.05 23.66
CA GLU A 61 -9.44 -34.40 23.67
C GLU A 61 -9.68 -35.92 23.65
N GLU A 62 -8.90 -36.67 22.87
CA GLU A 62 -8.98 -38.14 22.84
C GLU A 62 -8.56 -38.77 24.18
N LEU A 63 -7.48 -38.28 24.79
CA LEU A 63 -7.03 -38.75 26.10
C LEU A 63 -8.01 -38.40 27.23
N GLU A 64 -8.69 -37.27 27.13
CA GLU A 64 -9.73 -36.86 28.08
C GLU A 64 -10.96 -37.77 27.97
N LYS A 65 -11.39 -38.11 26.76
CA LYS A 65 -12.44 -39.12 26.52
C LYS A 65 -12.07 -40.51 27.04
N ILE A 66 -10.80 -40.91 26.93
CA ILE A 66 -10.32 -42.20 27.49
C ILE A 66 -10.32 -42.16 29.03
N ARG A 67 -9.92 -41.04 29.63
CA ARG A 67 -9.94 -40.84 31.08
C ARG A 67 -11.36 -40.93 31.65
N ASP A 68 -12.33 -40.31 30.98
CA ASP A 68 -13.72 -40.32 31.43
C ASP A 68 -14.33 -41.73 31.32
N LYS A 69 -14.03 -42.47 30.25
CA LYS A 69 -14.39 -43.90 30.13
C LYS A 69 -13.75 -44.79 31.21
N SER A 70 -12.53 -44.48 31.63
CA SER A 70 -11.84 -45.22 32.70
C SER A 70 -12.42 -44.92 34.09
N ARG A 71 -12.99 -43.72 34.31
CA ARG A 71 -13.69 -43.38 35.56
C ARG A 71 -15.02 -44.11 35.69
N GLU A 72 -15.75 -44.30 34.59
CA GLU A 72 -17.01 -45.05 34.58
C GLU A 72 -16.83 -46.56 34.80
N THR A 73 -15.64 -47.11 34.53
CA THR A 73 -15.31 -48.53 34.74
C THR A 73 -14.74 -48.86 36.13
N SER A 74 -14.49 -47.85 36.97
CA SER A 74 -13.81 -48.03 38.27
C SER A 74 -14.75 -48.12 39.49
N THR A 75 -16.08 -48.12 39.30
CA THR A 75 -17.06 -48.23 40.39
C THR A 75 -17.58 -49.64 40.67
N ASN A 76 -17.14 -50.67 39.93
CA ASN A 76 -17.60 -52.05 40.09
C ASN A 76 -16.46 -53.04 40.37
N THR A 77 -15.83 -52.94 41.53
CA THR A 77 -15.17 -54.09 42.17
C THR A 77 -15.39 -54.00 43.67
N SER A 78 -16.54 -54.51 44.11
CA SER A 78 -16.78 -54.82 45.52
C SER A 78 -15.85 -55.96 45.95
N PHE A 79 -15.01 -55.70 46.93
CA PHE A 79 -14.26 -56.74 47.64
C PHE A 79 -15.23 -57.57 48.49
N SER A 80 -15.45 -58.82 48.12
CA SER A 80 -16.10 -59.84 48.95
C SER A 80 -15.07 -60.84 49.49
N ASP A 81 -15.28 -61.22 50.75
CA ASP A 81 -14.86 -62.46 51.42
C ASP A 81 -13.37 -62.68 51.69
N PHE A 82 -12.96 -62.41 52.94
CA PHE A 82 -11.88 -63.15 53.59
C PHE A 82 -12.37 -63.76 54.90
N LYS A 83 -12.62 -65.08 54.84
CA LYS A 83 -12.76 -65.96 56.01
C LYS A 83 -11.43 -66.01 56.77
N CYS A 84 -11.49 -65.66 58.04
CA CYS A 84 -10.40 -65.84 58.99
C CYS A 84 -10.27 -67.33 59.31
N ASN A 85 -9.11 -67.93 59.04
CA ASN A 85 -8.74 -69.22 59.60
C ASN A 85 -7.31 -69.16 60.13
N SER A 86 -7.17 -69.67 61.35
CA SER A 86 -5.97 -69.73 62.17
C SER A 86 -4.81 -70.46 61.50
N GLN A 87 -3.61 -69.90 61.54
CA GLN A 87 -2.36 -70.56 61.98
C GLN A 87 -1.17 -69.58 61.95
N ASN A 88 -0.29 -69.72 62.94
CA ASN A 88 0.79 -68.78 63.28
C ASN A 88 1.97 -68.77 62.28
N LYS A 89 2.42 -67.54 61.93
CA LYS A 89 3.67 -67.06 61.24
C LYS A 89 3.78 -67.34 59.72
N PRO A 90 4.05 -66.33 58.85
CA PRO A 90 5.12 -65.32 58.98
C PRO A 90 4.65 -63.87 58.64
N TYR A 91 4.20 -63.11 59.65
CA TYR A 91 3.65 -61.76 59.45
C TYR A 91 4.69 -60.66 59.16
N GLU A 92 5.95 -60.88 59.50
CA GLU A 92 7.00 -59.86 59.41
C GLU A 92 7.42 -59.54 57.96
N LYS A 93 7.44 -60.57 57.09
CA LYS A 93 7.68 -60.38 55.65
C LYS A 93 6.50 -59.69 54.96
N GLN A 94 5.27 -60.05 55.33
CA GLN A 94 4.07 -59.44 54.77
C GLN A 94 3.92 -57.97 55.20
N LEU A 95 4.29 -57.65 56.44
CA LEU A 95 4.29 -56.27 56.92
C LEU A 95 5.34 -55.43 56.19
N ASN A 96 6.57 -55.94 56.01
CA ASN A 96 7.60 -55.26 55.24
C ASN A 96 7.19 -55.07 53.76
N ASP A 97 6.59 -56.08 53.14
CA ASP A 97 6.07 -55.96 51.76
C ASP A 97 4.93 -54.93 51.67
N LEU A 98 4.06 -54.84 52.68
CA LEU A 98 3.02 -53.81 52.76
C LEU A 98 3.62 -52.42 52.93
N THR A 99 4.61 -52.26 53.82
CA THR A 99 5.30 -50.99 54.05
C THR A 99 6.04 -50.52 52.80
N LEU A 100 6.69 -51.42 52.08
CA LEU A 100 7.33 -51.12 50.79
C LEU A 100 6.30 -50.68 49.74
N LYS A 101 5.15 -51.37 49.65
CA LYS A 101 4.05 -50.95 48.77
C LYS A 101 3.44 -49.61 49.18
N MET A 102 3.32 -49.34 50.47
CA MET A 102 2.78 -48.09 50.99
C MET A 102 3.72 -46.93 50.70
N ASN A 103 5.02 -47.09 50.93
CA ASN A 103 6.03 -46.10 50.56
C ASN A 103 6.09 -45.88 49.04
N TYR A 104 5.93 -46.95 48.24
CA TYR A 104 5.86 -46.84 46.79
C TYR A 104 4.63 -46.05 46.32
N LEU A 105 3.47 -46.30 46.92
CA LEU A 105 2.24 -45.56 46.63
C LEU A 105 2.31 -44.11 47.10
N ASP A 106 2.90 -43.83 48.26
CA ASP A 106 3.13 -42.47 48.75
C ASP A 106 4.07 -41.70 47.82
N ASN A 107 5.15 -42.33 47.35
CA ASN A 107 6.04 -41.74 46.37
C ASN A 107 5.32 -41.46 45.03
N GLN A 108 4.46 -42.37 44.56
CA GLN A 108 3.64 -42.12 43.38
C GLN A 108 2.64 -40.96 43.58
N LEU A 109 2.04 -40.86 44.76
CA LEU A 109 1.12 -39.77 45.11
C LEU A 109 1.86 -38.42 45.15
N GLN A 110 3.03 -38.36 45.76
CA GLN A 110 3.86 -37.15 45.77
C GLN A 110 4.30 -36.74 44.35
N ASP A 111 4.68 -37.70 43.51
CA ASP A 111 5.04 -37.43 42.11
C ASP A 111 3.85 -36.93 41.29
N LEU A 112 2.66 -37.51 41.50
CA LEU A 112 1.44 -37.05 40.86
C LEU A 112 1.04 -35.65 41.32
N GLN A 113 1.22 -35.34 42.60
CA GLN A 113 0.94 -34.02 43.16
C GLN A 113 1.90 -32.96 42.61
N LYS A 114 3.20 -33.26 42.50
CA LYS A 114 4.17 -32.36 41.84
C LYS A 114 3.85 -32.15 40.37
N LYS A 115 3.46 -33.21 39.65
CA LYS A 115 3.06 -33.12 38.23
C LYS A 115 1.74 -32.39 38.00
N SER A 116 0.83 -32.36 38.96
CA SER A 116 -0.41 -31.57 38.86
C SER A 116 -0.13 -30.09 39.12
N GLN A 117 0.67 -29.78 40.14
CA GLN A 117 1.04 -28.41 40.49
C GLN A 117 1.81 -27.72 39.36
N GLY A 118 2.80 -28.41 38.77
CA GLY A 118 3.54 -27.86 37.62
C GLY A 118 2.66 -27.59 36.39
N ARG A 119 1.61 -28.38 36.17
CA ARG A 119 0.64 -28.14 35.07
C ARG A 119 -0.25 -26.93 35.32
N VAL A 120 -0.68 -26.72 36.56
CA VAL A 120 -1.49 -25.55 36.93
C VAL A 120 -0.66 -24.27 36.79
N GLU A 121 0.58 -24.26 37.28
CA GLU A 121 1.48 -23.10 37.12
C GLU A 121 1.76 -22.78 35.64
N GLN A 122 1.93 -23.81 34.81
CA GLN A 122 2.10 -23.64 33.37
C GLN A 122 0.86 -23.06 32.69
N GLN A 123 -0.35 -23.49 33.10
CA GLN A 123 -1.61 -22.92 32.60
C GLN A 123 -1.80 -21.46 33.02
N PHE A 124 -1.46 -21.09 34.25
CA PHE A 124 -1.49 -19.70 34.71
C PHE A 124 -0.52 -18.80 33.94
N ARG A 125 0.70 -19.28 33.63
CA ARG A 125 1.65 -18.54 32.79
C ARG A 125 1.10 -18.30 31.39
N MET A 126 0.59 -19.35 30.73
CA MET A 126 0.01 -19.22 29.38
C MET A 126 -1.17 -18.23 29.36
N PHE A 127 -2.00 -18.21 30.40
CA PHE A 127 -3.11 -17.26 30.50
C PHE A 127 -2.61 -15.80 30.66
N SER A 128 -1.57 -15.59 31.47
CA SER A 128 -0.90 -14.28 31.62
C SER A 128 -0.31 -13.81 30.30
N ASP A 129 0.45 -14.67 29.61
CA ASP A 129 1.10 -14.34 28.34
C ASP A 129 0.05 -13.99 27.26
N THR A 130 -1.10 -14.68 27.26
CA THR A 130 -2.21 -14.39 26.34
C THR A 130 -2.81 -13.00 26.57
N GLN A 131 -2.93 -12.56 27.83
CA GLN A 131 -3.42 -11.21 28.13
C GLN A 131 -2.44 -10.13 27.68
N ASP A 132 -1.14 -10.37 27.82
CA ASP A 132 -0.12 -9.42 27.39
C ASP A 132 -0.03 -9.34 25.86
N ILE A 133 -0.20 -10.47 25.15
CA ILE A 133 -0.34 -10.48 23.68
C ILE A 133 -1.56 -9.68 23.24
N GLN A 134 -2.73 -9.86 23.88
CA GLN A 134 -3.94 -9.11 23.52
C GLN A 134 -3.77 -7.59 23.73
N ARG A 135 -3.07 -7.18 24.81
CA ARG A 135 -2.75 -5.76 25.03
C ARG A 135 -1.82 -5.22 23.97
N LEU A 136 -0.81 -6.01 23.56
CA LEU A 136 0.12 -5.63 22.50
C LEU A 136 -0.60 -5.50 21.15
N GLU A 137 -1.50 -6.44 20.81
CA GLU A 137 -2.32 -6.37 19.60
C GLU A 137 -3.22 -5.12 19.57
N GLN A 138 -3.85 -4.80 20.71
CA GLN A 138 -4.66 -3.58 20.84
C GLN A 138 -3.80 -2.32 20.64
N PHE A 139 -2.64 -2.25 21.29
CA PHE A 139 -1.71 -1.13 21.13
C PHE A 139 -1.24 -0.96 19.68
N VAL A 140 -0.81 -2.04 19.03
CA VAL A 140 -0.38 -2.01 17.62
C VAL A 140 -1.52 -1.60 16.70
N THR A 141 -2.74 -2.07 16.96
CA THR A 141 -3.92 -1.70 16.18
C THR A 141 -4.26 -0.22 16.33
N GLU A 142 -4.17 0.31 17.56
CA GLU A 142 -4.39 1.73 17.83
C GLU A 142 -3.33 2.60 17.14
N GLU A 143 -2.05 2.24 17.24
CA GLU A 143 -0.96 2.94 16.55
C GLU A 143 -1.09 2.90 15.02
N LEU A 144 -1.48 1.75 14.45
CA LEU A 144 -1.74 1.65 13.02
C LEU A 144 -2.93 2.51 12.58
N ASN A 145 -3.98 2.59 13.40
CA ASN A 145 -5.13 3.45 13.11
C ASN A 145 -4.79 4.94 13.22
N ASN A 146 -3.96 5.32 14.20
CA ASN A 146 -3.44 6.67 14.34
C ASN A 146 -2.58 7.06 13.14
N PHE A 147 -1.61 6.21 12.79
CA PHE A 147 -0.77 6.39 11.62
C PHE A 147 -1.59 6.51 10.32
N ARG A 148 -2.58 5.63 10.13
CA ARG A 148 -3.49 5.70 8.97
C ARG A 148 -4.25 7.02 8.94
N SER A 149 -4.70 7.51 10.09
CA SER A 149 -5.43 8.78 10.20
C SER A 149 -4.53 9.98 9.88
N GLU A 150 -3.29 9.99 10.36
CA GLU A 150 -2.28 11.00 10.02
C GLU A 150 -1.97 11.02 8.53
N VAL A 151 -1.72 9.85 7.94
CA VAL A 151 -1.47 9.70 6.50
C VAL A 151 -2.67 10.21 5.69
N GLN A 152 -3.90 9.88 6.08
CA GLN A 152 -5.10 10.37 5.40
C GLN A 152 -5.26 11.89 5.49
N LEU A 153 -4.95 12.46 6.66
CA LEU A 153 -4.96 13.92 6.83
C LEU A 153 -3.92 14.58 5.94
N GLU A 154 -2.72 14.00 5.85
CA GLU A 154 -1.65 14.53 5.03
C GLU A 154 -1.96 14.43 3.54
N TYR A 155 -2.52 13.30 3.08
CA TYR A 155 -3.05 13.19 1.72
C TYR A 155 -4.06 14.31 1.42
N LYS A 156 -4.99 14.58 2.33
CA LYS A 156 -5.99 15.64 2.16
C LYS A 156 -5.34 17.02 2.08
N ASN A 157 -4.29 17.28 2.86
CA ASN A 157 -3.54 18.54 2.81
C ASN A 157 -2.82 18.69 1.46
N ILE A 158 -2.13 17.63 1.00
CA ILE A 158 -1.46 17.59 -0.29
C ILE A 158 -2.45 17.88 -1.43
N TYR A 159 -3.63 17.26 -1.43
CA TYR A 159 -4.65 17.53 -2.45
C TYR A 159 -5.13 18.98 -2.46
N LYS A 160 -5.26 19.61 -1.28
CA LYS A 160 -5.61 21.04 -1.18
C LYS A 160 -4.52 21.93 -1.73
N GLU A 161 -3.26 21.68 -1.36
CA GLU A 161 -2.13 22.46 -1.86
C GLU A 161 -1.96 22.29 -3.37
N LEU A 162 -2.07 21.06 -3.89
CA LEU A 162 -2.02 20.77 -5.31
C LEU A 162 -3.13 21.51 -6.08
N ASN A 163 -4.34 21.56 -5.53
CA ASN A 163 -5.42 22.33 -6.14
C ASN A 163 -5.17 23.84 -6.12
N GLY A 164 -4.59 24.36 -5.04
CA GLY A 164 -4.17 25.77 -4.97
C GLY A 164 -3.13 26.10 -6.02
N LEU A 165 -2.07 25.28 -6.12
CA LEU A 165 -1.03 25.42 -7.14
C LEU A 165 -1.59 25.33 -8.56
N ARG A 166 -2.58 24.45 -8.79
CA ARG A 166 -3.27 24.38 -10.09
C ARG A 166 -3.97 25.69 -10.44
N CYS A 167 -4.68 26.31 -9.49
CA CYS A 167 -5.32 27.60 -9.71
C CYS A 167 -4.29 28.71 -9.97
N ASP A 168 -3.18 28.73 -9.23
CA ASP A 168 -2.11 29.71 -9.41
C ASP A 168 -1.45 29.55 -10.79
N LEU A 169 -1.17 28.31 -11.21
CA LEU A 169 -0.65 28.00 -12.55
C LEU A 169 -1.63 28.45 -13.65
N GLU A 170 -2.91 28.14 -13.51
CA GLU A 170 -3.94 28.56 -14.47
C GLU A 170 -4.01 30.09 -14.59
N TYR A 171 -3.91 30.79 -13.46
CA TYR A 171 -3.85 32.26 -13.44
C TYR A 171 -2.61 32.80 -14.17
N ILE A 172 -1.43 32.24 -13.88
CA ILE A 172 -0.16 32.65 -14.53
C ILE A 172 -0.19 32.37 -16.03
N MET A 173 -0.65 31.18 -16.44
CA MET A 173 -0.78 30.81 -17.86
C MET A 173 -1.73 31.78 -18.59
N ASN A 174 -2.91 32.03 -18.03
CA ASN A 174 -3.88 32.95 -18.64
C ASN A 174 -3.36 34.39 -18.74
N ASN A 175 -2.60 34.86 -17.75
CA ASN A 175 -1.95 36.16 -17.83
C ASN A 175 -0.85 36.19 -18.90
N THR A 176 -0.08 35.12 -19.03
CA THR A 176 0.97 35.01 -20.05
C THR A 176 0.39 35.05 -21.46
N LYS A 177 -0.72 34.32 -21.70
CA LYS A 177 -1.51 34.39 -22.95
C LYS A 177 -1.95 35.80 -23.27
N LYS A 178 -2.62 36.46 -22.32
CA LYS A 178 -3.12 37.82 -22.49
C LYS A 178 -2.01 38.81 -22.79
N ASN A 179 -0.87 38.69 -22.11
CA ASN A 179 0.29 39.55 -22.36
C ASN A 179 0.85 39.33 -23.77
N LYS A 180 0.97 38.08 -24.22
CA LYS A 180 1.45 37.74 -25.56
C LYS A 180 0.52 38.29 -26.66
N VAL A 181 -0.79 38.11 -26.51
CA VAL A 181 -1.80 38.69 -27.43
C VAL A 181 -1.73 40.22 -27.42
N THR A 182 -1.64 40.83 -26.23
CA THR A 182 -1.55 42.29 -26.09
C THR A 182 -0.30 42.85 -26.79
N GLN A 183 0.84 42.17 -26.65
CA GLN A 183 2.07 42.54 -27.35
C GLN A 183 1.94 42.41 -28.87
N LYS A 184 1.39 41.29 -29.38
CA LYS A 184 1.14 41.11 -30.82
C LYS A 184 0.23 42.22 -31.37
N ILE A 185 -0.83 42.59 -30.65
CA ILE A 185 -1.72 43.70 -31.04
C ILE A 185 -1.00 45.05 -31.06
N GLN A 186 -0.17 45.35 -30.06
CA GLN A 186 0.58 46.62 -30.00
C GLN A 186 1.53 46.78 -31.20
N THR A 187 2.05 45.67 -31.72
CA THR A 187 2.90 45.68 -32.92
C THR A 187 2.12 45.75 -34.24
N MET A 188 0.82 45.46 -34.22
CA MET A 188 -0.05 45.51 -35.39
C MET A 188 -0.82 46.84 -35.42
N ASN A 189 -0.82 47.53 -36.55
CA ASN A 189 -1.65 48.73 -36.73
C ASN A 189 -3.09 48.31 -37.07
N VAL A 190 -3.82 47.82 -36.06
CA VAL A 190 -5.17 47.25 -36.22
C VAL A 190 -6.24 48.34 -36.19
N ASN A 191 -7.14 48.32 -37.17
CA ASN A 191 -8.33 49.17 -37.20
C ASN A 191 -9.22 48.91 -35.96
N PRO A 192 -9.69 49.94 -35.24
CA PRO A 192 -10.61 49.79 -34.11
C PRO A 192 -11.79 48.85 -34.37
N ASP A 193 -12.38 48.89 -35.56
CA ASP A 193 -13.56 48.09 -35.92
C ASP A 193 -13.24 46.59 -36.04
N ASP A 194 -12.00 46.26 -36.42
CA ASP A 194 -11.52 44.87 -36.60
C ASP A 194 -10.84 44.31 -35.34
N LYS A 195 -10.66 45.14 -34.31
CA LYS A 195 -9.83 44.82 -33.14
C LYS A 195 -10.28 43.56 -32.42
N LEU A 196 -11.59 43.36 -32.26
CA LEU A 196 -12.13 42.17 -31.57
C LEU A 196 -11.90 40.89 -32.39
N PHE A 197 -12.05 40.97 -33.71
CA PHE A 197 -11.79 39.84 -34.60
C PHE A 197 -10.30 39.46 -34.56
N VAL A 198 -9.41 40.45 -34.62
CA VAL A 198 -7.95 40.22 -34.53
C VAL A 198 -7.55 39.67 -33.16
N ILE A 199 -8.14 40.16 -32.05
CA ILE A 199 -7.92 39.57 -30.71
C ILE A 199 -8.25 38.08 -30.71
N ASN A 200 -9.43 37.69 -31.22
CA ASN A 200 -9.85 36.29 -31.23
C ASN A 200 -8.92 35.40 -32.08
N LEU A 201 -8.46 35.90 -33.24
CA LEU A 201 -7.49 35.17 -34.06
C LEU A 201 -6.15 34.98 -33.34
N LEU A 202 -5.64 36.03 -32.70
CA LEU A 202 -4.38 35.96 -31.95
C LEU A 202 -4.49 35.07 -30.71
N GLU A 203 -5.64 35.03 -30.05
CA GLU A 203 -5.91 34.09 -28.95
C GLU A 203 -5.90 32.65 -29.44
N GLN A 204 -6.55 32.36 -30.58
CA GLN A 204 -6.52 31.03 -31.20
C GLN A 204 -5.11 30.62 -31.60
N GLU A 205 -4.37 31.49 -32.29
CA GLU A 205 -2.98 31.26 -32.67
C GLU A 205 -2.12 30.97 -31.43
N THR A 206 -2.28 31.75 -30.37
CA THR A 206 -1.54 31.57 -29.11
C THR A 206 -1.86 30.22 -28.45
N ILE A 207 -3.13 29.78 -28.49
CA ILE A 207 -3.53 28.46 -27.96
C ILE A 207 -2.90 27.33 -28.78
N ILE A 208 -2.89 27.44 -30.11
CA ILE A 208 -2.28 26.44 -31.00
C ILE A 208 -0.77 26.34 -30.73
N GLU A 209 -0.07 27.47 -30.68
CA GLU A 209 1.37 27.50 -30.39
C GLU A 209 1.70 26.85 -29.03
N GLU A 210 0.84 27.02 -28.01
CA GLU A 210 1.02 26.37 -26.72
C GLU A 210 0.74 24.87 -26.74
N LEU A 211 -0.27 24.43 -27.50
CA LEU A 211 -0.53 23.00 -27.68
C LEU A 211 0.65 22.33 -28.37
N ASP A 212 1.16 22.91 -29.45
CA ASP A 212 2.35 22.41 -30.15
C ASP A 212 3.57 22.34 -29.21
N HIS A 213 3.77 23.37 -28.38
CA HIS A 213 4.87 23.38 -27.43
C HIS A 213 4.73 22.29 -26.36
N TYR A 214 3.54 22.18 -25.75
CA TYR A 214 3.24 21.15 -24.76
C TYR A 214 3.41 19.74 -25.33
N GLU A 215 2.95 19.52 -26.56
CA GLU A 215 3.09 18.24 -27.25
C GLU A 215 4.55 17.88 -27.47
N ASN A 216 5.35 18.81 -27.99
CA ASN A 216 6.79 18.58 -28.21
C ASN A 216 7.52 18.27 -26.90
N GLU A 217 7.27 19.02 -25.83
CA GLU A 217 7.88 18.75 -24.51
C GLU A 217 7.44 17.40 -23.95
N ASN A 218 6.16 17.06 -24.07
CA ASN A 218 5.62 15.81 -23.58
C ASN A 218 6.15 14.60 -24.36
N THR A 219 6.27 14.70 -25.69
CA THR A 219 6.91 13.68 -26.52
C THR A 219 8.37 13.49 -26.13
N PHE A 220 9.12 14.59 -25.95
CA PHE A 220 10.51 14.52 -25.49
C PHE A 220 10.62 13.83 -24.13
N ARG A 221 9.76 14.19 -23.17
CA ARG A 221 9.71 13.54 -21.85
C ARG A 221 9.44 12.04 -21.96
N LEU A 222 8.45 11.64 -22.75
CA LEU A 222 8.10 10.23 -22.91
C LEU A 222 9.22 9.42 -23.58
N LEU A 223 9.91 10.00 -24.57
CA LEU A 223 11.07 9.37 -25.19
C LEU A 223 12.23 9.20 -24.19
N TYR A 224 12.49 10.23 -23.38
CA TYR A 224 13.50 10.15 -22.32
C TYR A 224 13.16 9.07 -21.28
N GLU A 225 11.90 9.01 -20.81
CA GLU A 225 11.46 7.97 -19.87
C GLU A 225 11.56 6.57 -20.48
N LEU A 226 11.23 6.41 -21.76
CA LEU A 226 11.38 5.14 -22.47
C LEU A 226 12.84 4.69 -22.51
N ASP A 227 13.76 5.55 -22.93
CA ASP A 227 15.19 5.23 -22.96
C ASP A 227 15.71 4.85 -21.57
N TYR A 228 15.32 5.62 -20.54
CA TYR A 228 15.67 5.31 -19.16
C TYR A 228 15.18 3.92 -18.70
N PHE A 229 13.92 3.57 -18.96
CA PHE A 229 13.38 2.27 -18.57
C PHE A 229 13.92 1.12 -19.44
N GLU A 230 14.27 1.37 -20.70
CA GLU A 230 14.94 0.37 -21.55
C GLU A 230 16.35 0.06 -21.02
N GLN A 231 17.12 1.08 -20.62
CA GLN A 231 18.42 0.91 -19.98
C GLN A 231 18.33 0.17 -18.63
N GLN A 232 17.33 0.48 -17.80
CA GLN A 232 17.08 -0.26 -16.56
C GLN A 232 16.77 -1.74 -16.80
N ARG A 233 15.92 -2.04 -17.80
CA ARG A 233 15.59 -3.42 -18.16
C ARG A 233 16.81 -4.18 -18.64
N GLU A 234 17.66 -3.56 -19.45
CA GLU A 234 18.92 -4.15 -19.90
C GLU A 234 19.86 -4.46 -18.74
N SER A 235 19.98 -3.56 -17.76
CA SER A 235 20.82 -3.78 -16.59
C SER A 235 20.26 -4.88 -15.67
N ILE A 236 18.94 -4.98 -15.48
CA ILE A 236 18.31 -6.05 -14.69
C ILE A 236 18.41 -7.43 -15.37
N SER A 237 18.42 -7.48 -16.70
CA SER A 237 18.59 -8.73 -17.45
C SER A 237 19.92 -9.46 -17.19
N THR A 238 20.89 -8.76 -16.58
CA THR A 238 22.20 -9.30 -16.23
C THR A 238 22.27 -9.90 -14.81
N LEU A 239 21.22 -9.77 -14.00
CA LEU A 239 21.13 -10.21 -12.61
C LEU A 239 20.38 -11.56 -12.46
N ASP A 240 20.45 -12.18 -11.27
CA ASP A 240 19.85 -13.48 -10.99
C ASP A 240 18.32 -13.49 -11.27
N PRO A 241 17.80 -14.37 -12.15
CA PRO A 241 16.40 -14.38 -12.58
C PRO A 241 15.37 -14.57 -11.47
N GLN A 242 15.73 -15.22 -10.36
CA GLN A 242 14.78 -15.51 -9.28
C GLN A 242 14.48 -14.30 -8.39
N GLN A 243 15.38 -13.32 -8.31
CA GLN A 243 15.19 -12.09 -7.52
C GLN A 243 14.58 -10.96 -8.34
N THR A 244 14.73 -11.00 -9.67
CA THR A 244 14.40 -9.89 -10.58
C THR A 244 13.07 -10.05 -11.32
N GLN A 245 12.39 -11.18 -11.18
CA GLN A 245 11.16 -11.47 -11.94
C GLN A 245 10.05 -10.43 -11.75
N ARG A 246 9.84 -9.95 -10.51
CA ARG A 246 8.82 -8.91 -10.23
C ARG A 246 9.18 -7.56 -10.81
N GLU A 247 10.45 -7.19 -10.73
CA GLU A 247 10.96 -5.92 -11.23
C GLU A 247 10.96 -5.88 -12.76
N SER A 248 11.31 -7.01 -13.40
CA SER A 248 11.21 -7.20 -14.85
C SER A 248 9.77 -7.03 -15.35
N LEU A 249 8.78 -7.64 -14.68
CA LEU A 249 7.37 -7.51 -15.04
C LEU A 249 6.90 -6.06 -14.92
N TYR A 250 7.26 -5.38 -13.83
CA TYR A 250 6.93 -3.97 -13.63
C TYR A 250 7.50 -3.08 -14.74
N LEU A 251 8.78 -3.28 -15.10
CA LEU A 251 9.42 -2.52 -16.18
C LEU A 251 8.80 -2.80 -17.54
N GLU A 252 8.43 -4.04 -17.82
CA GLU A 252 7.76 -4.41 -19.06
C GLU A 252 6.38 -3.74 -19.19
N GLU A 253 5.56 -3.78 -18.13
CA GLU A 253 4.28 -3.07 -18.08
C GLU A 253 4.46 -1.56 -18.28
N LYS A 254 5.49 -0.98 -17.64
CA LYS A 254 5.77 0.46 -17.75
C LYS A 254 6.21 0.87 -19.16
N LEU A 255 7.09 0.08 -19.79
CA LEU A 255 7.52 0.29 -21.17
C LEU A 255 6.36 0.18 -22.16
N ILE A 256 5.52 -0.83 -22.00
CA ILE A 256 4.33 -1.01 -22.83
C ILE A 256 3.41 0.21 -22.68
N SER A 257 3.15 0.64 -21.45
CA SER A 257 2.30 1.81 -21.17
C SER A 257 2.83 3.07 -21.85
N LEU A 258 4.14 3.35 -21.72
CA LEU A 258 4.77 4.51 -22.35
C LEU A 258 4.73 4.44 -23.89
N LYS A 259 4.97 3.27 -24.48
CA LYS A 259 4.85 3.06 -25.94
C LYS A 259 3.43 3.31 -26.44
N TYR A 260 2.42 2.85 -25.70
CA TYR A 260 1.02 3.14 -26.03
C TYR A 260 0.67 4.62 -25.93
N GLN A 261 1.16 5.32 -24.89
CA GLN A 261 0.97 6.76 -24.78
C GLN A 261 1.56 7.48 -26.00
N LEU A 262 2.79 7.14 -26.38
CA LEU A 262 3.48 7.74 -27.53
C LEU A 262 2.76 7.47 -28.87
N ALA A 263 2.27 6.24 -29.05
CA ALA A 263 1.48 5.86 -30.22
C ALA A 263 0.14 6.63 -30.29
N ALA A 264 -0.58 6.70 -29.16
CA ALA A 264 -1.85 7.43 -29.07
C ALA A 264 -1.67 8.93 -29.37
N PHE A 265 -0.56 9.55 -28.93
CA PHE A 265 -0.25 10.93 -29.28
C PHE A 265 -0.05 11.11 -30.79
N THR A 266 0.67 10.19 -31.44
CA THR A 266 0.90 10.25 -32.89
C THR A 266 -0.41 10.17 -33.68
N GLU A 267 -1.36 9.35 -33.21
CA GLU A 267 -2.68 9.18 -33.84
C GLU A 267 -3.59 10.40 -33.64
N ILE A 268 -3.57 11.01 -32.45
CA ILE A 268 -4.31 12.25 -32.15
C ILE A 268 -3.79 13.41 -33.00
N ILE A 269 -2.48 13.55 -33.15
CA ILE A 269 -1.85 14.58 -34.00
C ILE A 269 -2.32 14.42 -35.45
N LEU A 270 -2.31 13.20 -35.97
CA LEU A 270 -2.76 12.93 -37.34
C LEU A 270 -4.22 13.34 -37.54
N LEU A 271 -5.08 13.02 -36.57
CA LEU A 271 -6.50 13.41 -36.56
C LEU A 271 -6.71 14.92 -36.47
N GLN A 272 -5.94 15.63 -35.64
CA GLN A 272 -6.03 17.08 -35.53
C GLN A 272 -5.55 17.79 -36.80
N TYR A 273 -4.45 17.35 -37.40
CA TYR A 273 -3.98 17.88 -38.69
C TYR A 273 -4.99 17.66 -39.81
N ILE A 274 -5.60 16.47 -39.89
CA ILE A 274 -6.68 16.19 -40.86
C ILE A 274 -7.85 17.15 -40.63
N ASN A 275 -8.26 17.38 -39.39
CA ASN A 275 -9.35 18.31 -39.08
C ASN A 275 -9.02 19.77 -39.46
N ILE A 276 -7.78 20.23 -39.23
CA ILE A 276 -7.33 21.58 -39.63
C ILE A 276 -7.37 21.71 -41.16
N ILE A 277 -6.82 20.73 -41.89
CA ILE A 277 -6.82 20.71 -43.36
C ILE A 277 -8.26 20.71 -43.91
N LEU A 278 -9.16 19.92 -43.31
CA LEU A 278 -10.56 19.89 -43.70
C LEU A 278 -11.26 21.22 -43.43
N LEU A 279 -10.94 21.87 -42.31
CA LEU A 279 -11.49 23.17 -41.95
C LEU A 279 -11.01 24.27 -42.91
N GLU A 280 -9.71 24.33 -43.22
CA GLU A 280 -9.15 25.25 -44.22
C GLU A 280 -9.79 25.04 -45.59
N SER A 281 -9.90 23.77 -46.01
CA SER A 281 -10.53 23.41 -47.29
C SER A 281 -12.00 23.84 -47.36
N TYR A 282 -12.73 23.71 -46.25
CA TYR A 282 -14.11 24.16 -46.14
C TYR A 282 -14.25 25.69 -46.27
N TYR A 283 -13.38 26.46 -45.60
CA TYR A 283 -13.38 27.91 -45.72
C TYR A 283 -13.02 28.34 -47.15
N TYR A 284 -12.00 27.72 -47.77
CA TYR A 284 -11.61 28.02 -49.14
C TYR A 284 -12.77 27.80 -50.11
N LEU A 285 -13.46 26.65 -49.99
CA LEU A 285 -14.62 26.33 -50.81
C LEU A 285 -15.76 27.35 -50.62
N LYS A 286 -16.05 27.72 -49.36
CA LYS A 286 -17.07 28.72 -49.03
C LYS A 286 -16.76 30.08 -49.66
N TYR A 287 -15.51 30.53 -49.58
CA TYR A 287 -15.07 31.79 -50.20
C TYR A 287 -15.13 31.74 -51.73
N SER A 288 -14.71 30.65 -52.36
CA SER A 288 -14.82 30.47 -53.81
C SER A 288 -16.27 30.50 -54.30
N ILE A 289 -17.20 29.90 -53.56
CA ILE A 289 -18.64 29.94 -53.89
C ILE A 289 -19.18 31.37 -53.78
N ILE A 290 -18.85 32.08 -52.70
CA ILE A 290 -19.27 33.47 -52.52
C ILE A 290 -18.73 34.37 -53.64
N LEU A 291 -17.45 34.21 -54.00
CA LEU A 291 -16.82 34.97 -55.08
C LEU A 291 -17.47 34.66 -56.44
N PHE A 292 -17.77 33.39 -56.71
CA PHE A 292 -18.48 32.97 -57.92
C PHE A 292 -19.88 33.59 -58.01
N LEU A 293 -20.65 33.56 -56.91
CA LEU A 293 -21.98 34.19 -56.85
C LEU A 293 -21.90 35.70 -57.06
N LEU A 294 -20.90 36.38 -56.48
CA LEU A 294 -20.69 37.82 -56.69
C LEU A 294 -20.34 38.16 -58.14
N ILE A 295 -19.54 37.34 -58.81
CA ILE A 295 -19.23 37.50 -60.25
C ILE A 295 -20.50 37.33 -61.09
N LEU A 296 -21.31 36.32 -60.77
CA LEU A 296 -22.54 36.00 -61.51
C LEU A 296 -23.60 37.10 -61.35
N ILE A 297 -23.74 37.67 -60.15
CA ILE A 297 -24.60 38.84 -59.89
C ILE A 297 -24.13 40.06 -60.67
N LYS A 298 -22.81 40.26 -60.85
CA LYS A 298 -22.25 41.41 -61.57
C LYS A 298 -22.43 41.33 -63.10
N GLN A 299 -22.76 40.15 -63.62
CA GLN A 299 -22.97 39.91 -65.06
C GLN A 299 -24.44 40.00 -65.49
N ILE A 300 -25.37 40.11 -64.54
CA ILE A 300 -26.82 40.33 -64.75
C ILE A 300 -27.11 41.82 -64.61
#